data_AF-A0A9P7DW26-F1
#
_entry.id   AF-A0A9P7DW26-F1
#
_cell.length_a   1.000
_cell.length_b   1.000
_cell.length_c   1.000
_cell.angle_alpha   90.00
_cell.angle_beta   90.00
_cell.angle_gamma   90.00
#
_symmetry.space_group_name_H-M   'P 1'
#
loop_
_entity.id
_entity.type
_entity.pdbx_description
1 polymer ?
#
loop_
_entity_poly.entity_id
_entity_poly.type
_entity_poly.pdbx_seq_one_letter_code
_entity_poly.pdbx_strand_id
1 'polypeptide(L)'
;QDWEMKRGIYKTELIQSAVNSMWFANHGDKGVIHRRYFDPLPVELLALILTAIECCINEWITGVREDIKFLSATYSPVYQVHLNSLQHFNECTNAYNLLAKIGINILDLVRYVPGHCH
;
A
#
# COMPACT_ATOMS: atom_id res chain seq x y z
N GLN A 1 27.29 -6.91 5.81
CA GLN A 1 26.44 -7.48 6.89
C GLN A 1 25.04 -6.96 6.62
N ASP A 2 24.23 -7.70 5.86
CA ASP A 2 23.05 -7.17 5.12
C ASP A 2 21.71 -7.81 5.53
N TRP A 3 21.72 -8.59 6.62
CA TRP A 3 20.59 -9.42 7.03
C TRP A 3 19.74 -8.79 8.15
N GLU A 4 20.10 -7.62 8.68
CA GLU A 4 19.33 -6.97 9.76
C GLU A 4 18.20 -6.06 9.28
N MET A 5 18.19 -5.61 8.02
CA MET A 5 17.33 -4.47 7.63
C MET A 5 15.97 -4.84 7.00
N LYS A 6 15.65 -6.11 6.78
CA LYS A 6 14.37 -6.53 6.15
C LYS A 6 13.53 -7.47 7.01
N ARG A 7 13.22 -7.03 8.24
CA ARG A 7 12.34 -7.75 9.17
C ARG A 7 10.85 -7.58 8.80
N GLY A 8 10.35 -8.44 7.92
CA GLY A 8 8.91 -8.71 7.74
C GLY A 8 8.54 -8.98 6.28
N ILE A 9 7.77 -10.04 6.02
CA ILE A 9 7.28 -10.46 4.67
C ILE A 9 6.45 -9.36 3.98
N TYR A 10 5.96 -8.39 4.75
CA TYR A 10 5.16 -7.25 4.31
C TYR A 10 5.93 -5.91 4.33
N LYS A 11 7.25 -5.95 4.62
CA LYS A 11 8.17 -4.79 4.49
C LYS A 11 8.77 -4.71 3.08
N THR A 12 7.95 -4.85 2.06
CA THR A 12 8.42 -4.55 0.70
C THR A 12 8.47 -3.04 0.55
N GLU A 13 9.67 -2.50 0.31
CA GLU A 13 9.91 -1.06 0.04
C GLU A 13 8.94 -0.48 -0.97
N LEU A 14 8.45 -1.31 -1.90
CA LEU A 14 7.45 -0.97 -2.90
C LEU A 14 6.09 -0.56 -2.30
N ILE A 15 5.56 -1.33 -1.34
CA ILE A 15 4.28 -1.02 -0.68
C ILE A 15 4.43 0.28 0.11
N GLN A 16 5.54 0.42 0.85
CA GLN A 16 5.81 1.65 1.60
C GLN A 16 5.96 2.86 0.68
N SER A 17 6.67 2.71 -0.45
CA SER A 17 6.86 3.75 -1.44
C SER A 17 5.54 4.19 -2.07
N ALA A 18 4.66 3.24 -2.40
CA ALA A 18 3.33 3.53 -2.94
C ALA A 18 2.45 4.27 -1.92
N VAL A 19 2.43 3.81 -0.66
CA VAL A 19 1.68 4.46 0.42
C VAL A 19 2.16 5.90 0.64
N ASN A 20 3.47 6.08 0.76
CA ASN A 20 4.07 7.40 0.96
C ASN A 20 3.75 8.33 -0.21
N SER A 21 3.93 7.87 -1.45
CA SER A 21 3.73 8.69 -2.65
C SER A 21 2.28 9.13 -2.84
N MET A 22 1.32 8.29 -2.46
CA MET A 22 -0.10 8.51 -2.76
C MET A 22 -0.87 9.25 -1.66
N TRP A 23 -0.51 9.05 -0.39
CA TRP A 23 -1.31 9.57 0.75
C TRP A 23 -0.52 10.31 1.83
N PHE A 24 0.81 10.29 1.78
CA PHE A 24 1.65 10.83 2.85
C PHE A 24 2.91 11.56 2.35
N ALA A 25 2.90 12.05 1.10
CA ALA A 25 4.05 12.73 0.52
C ALA A 25 4.20 14.15 1.08
N ASN A 26 3.08 14.81 1.38
CA ASN A 26 3.02 16.19 1.85
C ASN A 26 2.13 16.36 3.07
N HIS A 27 2.36 17.45 3.82
CA HIS A 27 1.57 17.82 4.99
C HIS A 27 0.07 18.02 4.69
N GLY A 28 -0.26 18.37 3.45
CA GLY A 28 -1.64 18.56 2.98
C GLY A 28 -2.31 17.28 2.47
N ASP A 29 -1.61 16.14 2.44
CA ASP A 29 -2.17 14.92 1.88
C ASP A 29 -3.23 14.33 2.81
N LYS A 30 -4.20 13.62 2.21
CA LYS A 30 -5.35 13.10 2.95
C LYS A 30 -4.94 12.13 4.07
N GLY A 31 -3.90 11.31 3.87
CA GLY A 31 -3.41 10.40 4.91
C GLY A 31 -2.84 11.14 6.12
N VAL A 32 -2.24 12.32 5.91
CA VAL A 32 -1.72 13.18 6.99
C VAL A 32 -2.87 13.89 7.72
N ILE A 33 -3.76 14.55 6.98
CA ILE A 33 -4.87 15.33 7.57
C ILE A 33 -5.87 14.42 8.29
N HIS A 34 -6.16 13.25 7.72
CA HIS A 34 -7.22 12.36 8.16
C HIS A 34 -6.68 11.07 8.80
N ARG A 35 -5.51 11.13 9.45
CA ARG A 35 -4.77 9.96 9.96
C ARG A 35 -5.62 8.94 10.74
N ARG A 36 -6.59 9.41 11.53
CA ARG A 36 -7.52 8.53 12.30
C ARG A 36 -8.34 7.56 11.44
N TYR A 37 -8.57 7.88 10.17
CA TYR A 37 -9.30 7.01 9.23
C TYR A 37 -8.37 6.03 8.52
N PHE A 38 -7.06 6.20 8.70
CA PHE A 38 -6.03 5.35 8.12
C PHE A 38 -5.41 4.43 9.16
N ASP A 39 -5.83 4.45 10.43
CA ASP A 39 -5.23 3.67 11.53
C ASP A 39 -6.24 2.69 12.17
N PRO A 40 -6.11 1.36 11.93
CA PRO A 40 -5.15 0.71 11.04
C PRO A 40 -5.50 0.96 9.56
N LEU A 41 -4.54 0.70 8.65
CA LEU A 41 -4.74 0.93 7.21
C LEU A 41 -5.98 0.16 6.72
N PRO A 42 -6.97 0.83 6.10
CA PRO A 42 -8.17 0.15 5.61
C PRO A 42 -7.82 -0.96 4.61
N VAL A 43 -8.56 -2.06 4.65
CA VAL A 43 -8.34 -3.20 3.75
C VAL A 43 -8.57 -2.79 2.29
N GLU A 44 -9.51 -1.89 2.06
CA GLU A 44 -9.80 -1.27 0.77
C GLU A 44 -8.60 -0.49 0.24
N LEU A 45 -7.90 0.21 1.13
CA LEU A 45 -6.72 0.97 0.76
C LEU A 45 -5.54 0.05 0.43
N LEU A 46 -5.35 -1.02 1.21
CA LEU A 46 -4.36 -2.06 0.91
C LEU A 46 -4.64 -2.71 -0.46
N ALA A 47 -5.89 -3.04 -0.75
CA ALA A 47 -6.29 -3.59 -2.05
C ALA A 47 -5.97 -2.61 -3.19
N LEU A 48 -6.23 -1.32 -2.99
CA LEU A 48 -5.92 -0.29 -3.97
C LEU A 48 -4.42 -0.17 -4.23
N ILE A 49 -3.59 -0.25 -3.19
CA ILE A 49 -2.12 -0.23 -3.31
C ILE A 49 -1.62 -1.45 -4.10
N LEU A 50 -2.12 -2.66 -3.78
CA LEU A 50 -1.76 -3.87 -4.51
C LEU A 50 -2.17 -3.78 -5.99
N THR A 51 -3.33 -3.19 -6.27
CA THR A 51 -3.81 -2.96 -7.64
C THR A 51 -2.90 -2.00 -8.39
N ALA A 52 -2.46 -0.91 -7.75
CA ALA A 52 -1.52 0.02 -8.35
C ALA A 52 -0.15 -0.63 -8.61
N ILE A 53 0.32 -1.48 -7.69
CA ILE A 53 1.55 -2.26 -7.87
C ILE A 53 1.41 -3.22 -9.06
N GLU A 54 0.28 -3.93 -9.18
CA GLU A 54 0.03 -4.81 -10.33
C GLU A 54 -0.04 -4.02 -11.65
N CYS A 55 -0.60 -2.81 -11.62
CA CYS A 55 -0.55 -1.91 -12.78
C CYS A 55 0.87 -1.59 -13.20
N CYS A 56 1.73 -1.18 -12.25
CA CYS A 56 3.13 -0.93 -12.52
C CYS A 56 3.88 -2.18 -13.00
N ILE A 57 3.53 -3.38 -12.53
CA ILE A 57 4.13 -4.63 -13.02
C ILE A 57 3.69 -4.89 -14.47
N ASN A 58 2.42 -4.68 -14.78
CA ASN A 58 1.88 -4.88 -16.14
C ASN A 58 2.53 -3.97 -17.17
N GLU A 59 2.97 -2.76 -16.79
CA GLU A 59 3.74 -1.87 -17.69
C GLU A 59 4.99 -2.54 -18.27
N TRP A 60 5.55 -3.54 -17.60
CA TRP A 60 6.80 -4.20 -18.00
C TRP A 60 6.60 -5.62 -18.53
N ILE A 61 5.36 -6.10 -18.67
CA ILE A 61 5.08 -7.52 -18.98
C ILE A 61 5.62 -7.95 -20.35
N THR A 62 5.70 -7.01 -21.29
CA THR A 62 6.22 -7.25 -22.65
C THR A 62 7.75 -7.15 -22.74
N GLY A 63 8.42 -6.88 -21.61
CA GLY A 63 9.87 -6.64 -21.53
C GLY A 63 10.30 -5.23 -21.93
N VAL A 64 9.37 -4.38 -22.36
CA VAL A 64 9.56 -2.94 -22.63
C VAL A 64 8.50 -2.19 -21.82
N ARG A 65 8.85 -1.02 -21.27
CA ARG A 65 7.88 -0.21 -20.52
C ARG A 65 6.81 0.36 -21.45
N GLU A 66 5.57 -0.03 -21.23
CA GLU A 66 4.38 0.55 -21.83
C GLU A 66 3.70 1.50 -20.84
N ASP A 67 3.21 2.64 -21.33
CA ASP A 67 2.48 3.60 -20.49
C ASP A 67 1.04 3.11 -20.27
N ILE A 68 0.86 2.23 -19.29
CA ILE A 68 -0.45 1.70 -18.91
C ILE A 68 -1.10 2.64 -17.91
N LYS A 69 -2.22 3.25 -18.32
CA LYS A 69 -2.97 4.14 -17.44
C LYS A 69 -3.69 3.34 -16.35
N PHE A 70 -3.50 3.76 -15.10
CA PHE A 70 -4.27 3.25 -13.97
C PHE A 70 -5.72 3.77 -14.00
N LEU A 71 -6.57 3.09 -14.77
CA LEU A 71 -7.97 3.45 -14.98
C LEU A 71 -8.90 2.49 -14.24
N SER A 72 -9.92 3.06 -13.58
CA SER A 72 -10.94 2.28 -12.86
C SER A 72 -11.62 1.24 -13.77
N ALA A 73 -11.96 1.60 -15.02
CA ALA A 73 -12.59 0.68 -15.97
C ALA A 73 -11.75 -0.59 -16.23
N THR A 74 -10.42 -0.47 -16.20
CA THR A 74 -9.49 -1.58 -16.49
C THR A 74 -9.12 -2.34 -15.22
N TYR A 75 -8.88 -1.63 -14.12
CA TYR A 75 -8.33 -2.22 -12.89
C TYR A 75 -9.36 -2.47 -11.78
N SER A 76 -10.64 -2.11 -11.96
CA SER A 76 -11.69 -2.48 -11.00
C SER A 76 -11.81 -3.99 -10.78
N PRO A 77 -11.70 -4.87 -11.80
CA PRO A 77 -11.70 -6.31 -11.58
C PRO A 77 -10.50 -6.78 -10.75
N VAL A 78 -9.31 -6.25 -11.04
CA VAL A 78 -8.07 -6.54 -10.32
C VAL A 78 -8.17 -6.11 -8.86
N TYR A 79 -8.70 -4.90 -8.63
CA TYR A 79 -9.01 -4.40 -7.29
C TYR A 79 -9.93 -5.33 -6.51
N GLN A 80 -11.00 -5.81 -7.14
CA GLN A 80 -11.94 -6.72 -6.47
C GLN A 80 -11.27 -8.06 -6.12
N VAL A 81 -10.38 -8.58 -6.97
CA VAL A 81 -9.61 -9.79 -6.70
C VAL A 81 -8.69 -9.59 -5.48
N HIS A 82 -7.95 -8.48 -5.42
CA HIS A 82 -7.11 -8.16 -4.26
C HIS A 82 -7.93 -7.97 -2.99
N LEU A 83 -9.04 -7.25 -3.07
CA LEU A 83 -9.93 -7.02 -1.93
C LEU A 83 -10.47 -8.33 -1.38
N ASN A 84 -11.01 -9.21 -2.24
CA ASN A 84 -11.51 -10.52 -1.83
C ASN A 84 -10.40 -11.37 -1.21
N SER A 85 -9.20 -11.35 -1.79
CA SER A 85 -8.04 -12.09 -1.28
C SER A 85 -7.62 -11.60 0.11
N LEU A 86 -7.58 -10.29 0.32
CA LEU A 86 -7.25 -9.69 1.61
C LEU A 86 -8.33 -9.94 2.67
N GLN A 87 -9.61 -9.88 2.29
CA GLN A 87 -10.72 -10.21 3.17
C GLN A 87 -10.67 -11.68 3.60
N HIS A 88 -10.45 -12.59 2.65
CA HIS A 88 -10.28 -14.02 2.96
C HIS A 88 -9.06 -14.27 3.85
N PHE A 89 -7.93 -13.61 3.57
CA PHE A 89 -6.75 -13.67 4.44
C PHE A 89 -7.06 -13.16 5.86
N ASN A 90 -7.82 -12.08 5.99
CA ASN A 90 -8.24 -11.54 7.28
C ASN A 90 -9.12 -12.53 8.04
N GLU A 91 -10.07 -13.18 7.36
CA GLU A 91 -10.92 -14.22 7.95
C GLU A 91 -10.10 -15.40 8.47
N CYS A 92 -9.17 -15.92 7.66
CA CYS A 92 -8.30 -17.02 8.04
C CYS A 92 -7.33 -16.67 9.17
N THR A 93 -6.94 -15.41 9.29
CA THR A 93 -5.94 -14.94 10.28
C THR A 93 -6.56 -14.11 11.42
N ASN A 94 -7.89 -14.10 11.52
CA ASN A 94 -8.64 -13.25 12.46
C ASN A 94 -8.18 -13.45 13.91
N ALA A 95 -7.92 -14.70 14.31
CA ALA A 95 -7.41 -15.03 15.65
C ALA A 95 -6.11 -14.29 16.04
N TYR A 96 -5.33 -13.84 15.05
CA TYR A 96 -4.07 -13.15 15.24
C TYR A 96 -4.10 -11.66 14.90
N ASN A 97 -5.23 -11.16 14.37
CA ASN A 97 -5.39 -9.80 13.85
C ASN A 97 -4.23 -9.38 12.92
N LEU A 98 -3.79 -10.32 12.07
CA LEU A 98 -2.54 -10.18 11.33
C LEU A 98 -2.61 -9.04 10.31
N LEU A 99 -3.73 -8.89 9.61
CA LEU A 99 -3.91 -7.83 8.61
C LEU A 99 -3.89 -6.43 9.25
N ALA A 100 -4.55 -6.26 10.40
CA ALA A 100 -4.50 -4.99 11.15
C ALA A 100 -3.07 -4.66 11.59
N LYS A 101 -2.31 -5.65 12.08
CA LYS A 101 -0.89 -5.46 12.44
C LYS A 101 -0.03 -5.08 11.23
N ILE A 102 -0.31 -5.62 10.05
CA ILE A 102 0.37 -5.21 8.82
C ILE A 102 0.05 -3.75 8.50
N GLY A 103 -1.24 -3.36 8.56
CA GLY A 103 -1.66 -1.99 8.36
C GLY A 103 -0.97 -0.99 9.30
N ILE A 104 -0.92 -1.29 10.60
CA ILE A 104 -0.23 -0.46 11.61
C ILE A 104 1.26 -0.35 11.29
N ASN A 105 1.94 -1.47 11.01
CA ASN A 105 3.37 -1.46 10.67
C ASN A 105 3.67 -0.61 9.44
N ILE A 106 2.80 -0.63 8.42
CA ILE A 106 2.97 0.20 7.21
C ILE A 106 2.84 1.69 7.56
N LEU A 107 1.89 2.06 8.42
CA LEU A 107 1.69 3.44 8.86
C LEU A 107 2.84 3.94 9.75
N ASP A 108 3.36 3.11 10.64
CA ASP A 108 4.49 3.47 11.52
C ASP A 108 5.76 3.76 10.71
N LEU A 109 5.91 3.11 9.56
CA LEU A 109 7.02 3.30 8.64
C LEU A 109 6.83 4.48 7.68
N VAL A 110 5.64 5.10 7.65
CA VAL A 110 5.42 6.34 6.90
C VAL A 110 6.28 7.42 7.54
N ARG A 111 7.34 7.81 6.83
CA ARG A 111 8.17 8.94 7.20
C ARG A 111 7.37 10.22 6.96
N TYR A 112 6.67 10.70 7.97
CA TYR A 112 6.30 12.11 7.99
C TYR A 112 7.61 12.92 7.95
N VAL A 113 7.78 13.79 6.96
CA VAL A 113 8.85 14.79 6.93
C VAL A 113 8.26 16.10 7.50
N PRO A 114 8.51 16.43 8.78
CA PRO A 114 8.11 17.72 9.31
C PRO A 114 9.07 18.78 8.77
N GLY A 115 8.54 19.77 8.06
CA GLY A 115 9.19 21.07 7.88
C GLY A 115 10.37 21.12 6.92
N HIS A 116 10.11 21.54 5.68
CA HIS A 116 10.96 22.53 5.01
C HIS A 116 10.05 23.72 4.67
N CYS A 117 9.80 24.55 5.67
CA CYS A 117 9.35 25.92 5.42
C CYS A 117 10.58 26.69 4.94
N HIS A 118 10.51 27.19 3.71
CA HIS A 118 11.36 28.29 3.26
C HIS A 118 10.72 29.62 3.65
#